data_AF-A0A182YIN9-F1
#
_entry.id   AF-A0A182YIN9-F1
#
_cell.length_a   1.000
_cell.length_b   1.000
_cell.length_c   1.000
_cell.angle_alpha   90.00
_cell.angle_beta   90.00
_cell.angle_gamma   90.00
#
_symmetry.space_group_name_H-M   'P 1'
#
loop_
_entity.id
_entity.type
_entity.pdbx_description
1 polymer ?
#
loop_
_entity_poly.entity_id
_entity_poly.type
_entity_poly.pdbx_seq_one_letter_code
_entity_poly.pdbx_strand_id
1 'polypeptide(L)'
;MSQRKSKDPCKAAACKIQTCLREHSYDEVKCYDVIEDMRQCCLKWHKVSLCCSGIQLDRDYKAEKETILRERATAPMPTDPRRPLRVPKRNWVQRNPRLFSNLLTGTALLIFFSKPLYDAFIAEPEPGALPPREIRSVRIGPK
;
A
#
# COMPACT_ATOMS: atom_id res chain seq x y z
N MET A 1 -26.24 50.21 0.81
CA MET A 1 -27.03 49.73 -0.36
C MET A 1 -26.36 48.47 -0.89
N SER A 2 -26.99 47.30 -0.68
CA SER A 2 -26.46 46.02 -1.19
C SER A 2 -26.62 46.03 -2.71
N GLN A 3 -25.52 46.19 -3.44
CA GLN A 3 -25.52 46.08 -4.90
C GLN A 3 -26.11 44.71 -5.25
N ARG A 4 -27.28 44.68 -5.89
CA ARG A 4 -27.80 43.45 -6.48
C ARG A 4 -26.85 43.07 -7.60
N LYS A 5 -25.85 42.24 -7.28
CA LYS A 5 -24.97 41.64 -8.28
C LYS A 5 -25.86 41.03 -9.36
N SER A 6 -25.65 41.46 -10.59
CA SER A 6 -26.27 40.86 -11.77
C SER A 6 -26.08 39.36 -11.71
N LYS A 7 -27.16 38.60 -11.92
CA LYS A 7 -27.12 37.14 -11.86
C LYS A 7 -26.14 36.63 -12.92
N ASP A 8 -25.20 35.79 -12.50
CA ASP A 8 -24.25 35.16 -13.41
C ASP A 8 -24.99 34.37 -14.50
N PRO A 9 -24.67 34.59 -15.80
CA PRO A 9 -25.39 33.94 -16.90
C PRO A 9 -25.21 32.41 -16.91
N CYS A 10 -24.02 31.93 -16.51
CA CYS A 10 -23.72 30.49 -16.50
C CYS A 10 -24.10 29.77 -15.21
N LYS A 11 -24.60 30.49 -14.19
CA LYS A 11 -24.95 29.87 -12.90
C LYS A 11 -26.06 28.84 -13.00
N ALA A 12 -26.98 29.00 -13.96
CA ALA A 12 -28.03 28.02 -14.22
C ALA A 12 -27.45 26.65 -14.64
N ALA A 13 -26.46 26.64 -15.54
CA ALA A 13 -25.79 25.41 -15.95
C ALA A 13 -24.94 24.82 -14.82
N ALA A 14 -24.24 25.66 -14.03
CA ALA A 14 -23.52 25.20 -12.85
C ALA A 14 -24.43 24.49 -11.82
N CYS A 15 -25.63 25.01 -11.58
CA CYS A 15 -26.62 24.36 -10.72
C CYS A 15 -27.12 23.02 -11.29
N LYS A 16 -27.25 22.90 -12.61
CA LYS A 16 -27.61 21.61 -13.24
C LYS A 16 -26.54 20.55 -13.02
N ILE A 17 -25.25 20.91 -13.09
CA ILE A 17 -24.15 20.00 -12.79
C ILE A 17 -24.29 19.45 -11.37
N GLN A 18 -24.53 20.32 -10.39
CA GLN A 18 -24.71 19.92 -8.98
C GLN A 18 -25.91 18.99 -8.76
N THR A 19 -26.99 19.17 -9.52
CA THR A 19 -28.14 18.27 -9.48
C THR A 19 -27.81 16.91 -10.12
N CYS A 20 -27.19 16.92 -11.30
CA CYS A 20 -26.78 15.70 -12.01
C CYS A 20 -25.84 14.84 -11.16
N LEU A 21 -24.82 15.47 -10.55
CA LEU A 21 -23.87 14.76 -9.70
C LEU A 21 -24.56 14.11 -8.49
N ARG A 22 -25.50 14.80 -7.84
CA ARG A 22 -26.26 14.21 -6.71
C ARG A 22 -27.10 13.01 -7.13
N GLU A 23 -27.73 13.07 -8.30
CA GLU A 23 -28.57 11.99 -8.82
C GLU A 23 -27.76 10.77 -9.28
N HIS A 24 -26.55 11.00 -9.77
CA HIS A 24 -25.67 9.96 -10.32
C HIS A 24 -24.50 9.61 -9.41
N SER A 25 -24.66 9.74 -8.08
CA SER A 25 -23.64 9.35 -7.09
C SER A 25 -22.25 9.94 -7.36
N TYR A 26 -22.21 11.17 -7.87
CA TYR A 26 -21.01 11.91 -8.27
C TYR A 26 -20.21 11.27 -9.42
N ASP A 27 -20.86 10.45 -10.25
CA ASP A 27 -20.29 9.93 -11.49
C ASP A 27 -20.25 11.02 -12.56
N GLU A 28 -19.11 11.71 -12.69
CA GLU A 28 -18.89 12.77 -13.69
C GLU A 28 -19.14 12.29 -15.12
N VAL A 29 -18.86 11.01 -15.42
CA VAL A 29 -19.02 10.41 -16.75
C VAL A 29 -20.44 10.50 -17.29
N LYS A 30 -21.43 10.40 -16.40
CA LYS A 30 -22.85 10.51 -16.76
C LYS A 30 -23.25 11.98 -16.97
N CYS A 31 -22.56 12.90 -16.31
CA CYS A 31 -22.86 14.34 -16.32
C CYS A 31 -22.07 15.15 -17.34
N TYR A 32 -21.21 14.53 -18.15
CA TYR A 32 -20.42 15.24 -19.17
C TYR A 32 -21.27 16.06 -20.15
N ASP A 33 -22.49 15.64 -20.46
CA ASP A 33 -23.39 16.42 -21.34
C ASP A 33 -23.76 17.77 -20.70
N VAL A 34 -24.06 17.76 -19.39
CA VAL A 34 -24.39 18.97 -18.62
C VAL A 34 -23.16 19.86 -18.41
N ILE A 35 -21.98 19.24 -18.26
CA ILE A 35 -20.71 19.96 -18.17
C ILE A 35 -20.40 20.65 -19.51
N GLU A 36 -20.71 20.02 -20.64
CA GLU A 36 -20.52 20.60 -21.97
C GLU A 36 -21.43 21.82 -22.19
N ASP A 37 -22.68 21.79 -21.74
CA ASP A 37 -23.58 22.95 -21.75
C ASP A 37 -22.97 24.14 -20.97
N MET A 38 -22.34 23.84 -19.83
CA MET A 38 -21.65 24.84 -19.04
C MET A 38 -20.41 25.38 -19.76
N ARG A 39 -19.63 24.52 -20.45
CA ARG A 39 -18.50 24.92 -21.29
C ARG A 39 -18.95 25.87 -22.41
N GLN A 40 -20.05 25.55 -23.09
CA GLN A 40 -20.63 26.41 -24.13
C GLN A 40 -21.07 27.78 -23.59
N CYS A 41 -21.60 27.82 -22.37
CA CYS A 41 -21.90 29.09 -21.71
C CYS A 41 -20.62 29.89 -21.44
N CYS A 42 -19.57 29.22 -20.96
CA CYS A 42 -18.29 29.84 -20.66
C CYS A 42 -17.60 30.37 -21.92
N LEU A 43 -17.68 29.68 -23.07
CA LEU A 43 -17.15 30.20 -24.34
C LEU A 43 -17.73 31.58 -24.70
N LYS A 44 -19.00 31.84 -24.35
CA LYS A 44 -19.66 33.12 -24.60
C LYS A 44 -19.39 34.17 -23.51
N TRP A 45 -19.39 33.76 -22.24
CA TRP A 45 -19.46 34.68 -21.10
C TRP A 45 -18.32 34.57 -20.10
N HIS A 46 -17.19 33.91 -20.40
CA HIS A 46 -16.13 33.64 -19.41
C HIS A 46 -15.62 34.89 -18.66
N LYS A 47 -15.63 36.07 -19.30
CA LYS A 47 -15.17 37.33 -18.70
C LYS A 47 -16.13 37.88 -17.63
N VAL A 48 -17.40 37.47 -17.69
CA VAL A 48 -18.49 38.03 -16.89
C VAL A 48 -18.96 37.04 -15.81
N SER A 49 -18.99 35.74 -16.12
CA SER A 49 -19.44 34.71 -15.18
C SER A 49 -18.30 34.20 -14.29
N LEU A 50 -18.44 34.38 -12.98
CA LEU A 50 -17.48 33.83 -12.02
C LEU A 50 -17.43 32.29 -12.04
N CYS A 51 -18.55 31.64 -12.37
CA CYS A 51 -18.70 30.19 -12.40
C CYS A 51 -17.83 29.50 -13.47
N CYS A 52 -17.25 30.24 -14.42
CA CYS A 52 -16.42 29.67 -15.47
C CYS A 52 -14.96 29.44 -15.06
N SER A 53 -14.54 29.96 -13.90
CA SER A 53 -13.17 29.81 -13.39
C SER A 53 -12.76 28.35 -13.15
N GLY A 54 -13.74 27.46 -12.93
CA GLY A 54 -13.51 26.03 -12.66
C GLY A 54 -13.60 25.12 -13.88
N ILE A 55 -13.80 25.66 -15.09
CA ILE A 55 -13.99 24.85 -16.31
C ILE A 55 -12.85 25.06 -17.29
N GLN A 56 -12.37 23.96 -17.84
CA GLN A 56 -11.33 23.95 -18.87
C GLN A 56 -12.02 24.06 -20.23
N LEU A 57 -11.81 25.18 -20.91
CA LEU A 57 -12.41 25.46 -22.22
C LEU A 57 -11.80 24.58 -23.33
N ASP A 58 -10.53 24.21 -23.18
CA ASP A 58 -9.76 23.42 -24.14
C ASP A 58 -10.03 21.90 -24.04
N ARG A 59 -10.82 21.45 -23.05
CA ARG A 59 -11.19 20.04 -22.91
C ARG A 59 -12.45 19.71 -23.69
N ASP A 60 -12.39 18.59 -24.41
CA ASP A 60 -13.54 17.99 -25.09
C ASP A 60 -14.18 16.90 -24.22
N TYR A 61 -15.08 17.31 -23.32
CA TYR A 61 -15.78 16.43 -22.39
C TYR A 61 -16.56 15.30 -23.09
N LYS A 62 -17.05 15.54 -24.31
CA LYS A 62 -17.72 14.51 -25.13
C LYS A 62 -16.77 13.41 -25.60
N ALA A 63 -15.57 13.78 -26.07
CA ALA A 63 -14.59 12.81 -26.51
C ALA A 63 -14.12 11.93 -25.34
N GLU A 64 -13.85 12.55 -24.19
CA GLU A 64 -13.47 11.83 -22.95
C GLU A 64 -14.58 10.89 -22.47
N LYS A 65 -15.85 11.31 -22.56
CA LYS A 65 -17.01 10.46 -22.28
C LYS A 65 -17.01 9.22 -23.19
N GLU A 66 -16.83 9.40 -24.49
CA GLU A 66 -16.84 8.31 -25.48
C GLU A 66 -15.68 7.34 -25.25
N THR A 67 -14.48 7.82 -24.95
CA THR A 67 -13.33 6.96 -24.64
C THR A 67 -13.58 6.12 -23.40
N ILE A 68 -14.09 6.72 -22.32
CA ILE A 68 -14.37 6.00 -21.06
C ILE A 68 -15.50 4.98 -21.26
N LEU A 69 -16.55 5.32 -22.02
CA LEU A 69 -17.63 4.39 -22.32
C LEU A 69 -17.14 3.21 -23.16
N ARG A 70 -16.27 3.47 -24.15
CA ARG A 70 -15.65 2.44 -24.97
C ARG A 70 -14.75 1.54 -24.14
N GLU A 71 -13.91 2.11 -23.29
CA GLU A 71 -13.06 1.34 -22.37
C GLU A 71 -13.90 0.45 -21.46
N ARG A 72 -14.96 0.97 -20.84
CA ARG A 72 -15.90 0.18 -20.02
C ARG A 72 -16.59 -0.94 -20.79
N ALA A 73 -16.89 -0.73 -22.08
CA ALA A 73 -17.47 -1.77 -22.93
C ALA A 73 -16.46 -2.86 -23.32
N THR A 74 -15.19 -2.49 -23.49
CA THR A 74 -14.10 -3.42 -23.84
C THR A 74 -13.39 -4.02 -22.63
N ALA A 75 -13.64 -3.50 -21.43
CA ALA A 75 -12.97 -3.94 -20.22
C ALA A 75 -13.33 -5.41 -19.92
N PRO A 76 -12.34 -6.30 -19.78
CA PRO A 76 -12.61 -7.64 -19.29
C PRO A 76 -13.18 -7.53 -17.87
N MET A 77 -14.27 -8.26 -17.62
CA MET A 77 -14.94 -8.32 -16.31
C MET A 77 -13.89 -8.48 -15.19
N PRO A 78 -13.92 -7.65 -14.13
CA PRO A 78 -12.94 -7.74 -13.06
C PRO A 78 -13.06 -9.14 -12.44
N THR A 79 -11.96 -9.91 -12.50
CA THR A 79 -11.91 -11.20 -11.82
C THR A 79 -12.06 -10.96 -10.32
N ASP A 80 -13.03 -11.65 -9.73
CA ASP A 80 -13.42 -11.60 -8.32
C ASP A 80 -12.28 -11.21 -7.35
N PRO A 81 -12.40 -10.08 -6.63
CA PRO A 81 -11.46 -9.66 -5.59
C PRO A 81 -11.25 -10.71 -4.48
N ARG A 82 -12.15 -11.69 -4.34
CA ARG A 82 -12.02 -12.80 -3.39
C ARG A 82 -11.10 -13.92 -3.86
N ARG A 83 -10.43 -13.81 -5.02
CA ARG A 83 -9.40 -14.80 -5.38
C ARG A 83 -8.23 -14.68 -4.41
N PRO A 84 -7.98 -15.70 -3.56
CA PRO A 84 -6.83 -15.66 -2.69
C PRO A 84 -5.57 -15.63 -3.54
N LEU A 85 -4.67 -14.69 -3.23
CA LEU A 85 -3.35 -14.63 -3.85
C LEU A 85 -2.62 -15.95 -3.54
N ARG A 86 -2.45 -16.83 -4.54
CA ARG A 86 -1.64 -18.05 -4.37
C ARG A 86 -0.18 -17.64 -4.27
N VAL A 87 0.29 -17.41 -3.05
CA VAL A 87 1.71 -17.16 -2.79
C VAL A 87 2.46 -18.50 -2.94
N PRO A 88 3.54 -18.56 -3.73
CA PRO A 88 4.34 -19.77 -3.83
C PRO A 88 4.91 -20.15 -2.45
N LYS A 89 4.95 -21.45 -2.13
CA LYS A 89 5.60 -21.94 -0.91
C LYS A 89 7.11 -21.69 -1.03
N ARG A 90 7.59 -20.63 -0.38
CA ARG A 90 9.02 -20.33 -0.17
C ARG A 90 9.54 -21.12 1.03
N ASN A 91 10.82 -21.49 1.03
CA ASN A 91 11.46 -22.11 2.20
C ASN A 91 11.68 -21.04 3.30
N TRP A 92 11.76 -21.45 4.57
CA TRP A 92 11.86 -20.52 5.71
C TRP A 92 13.09 -19.60 5.65
N VAL A 93 14.21 -20.14 5.16
CA VAL A 93 15.47 -19.40 4.95
C VAL A 93 15.28 -18.19 4.02
N GLN A 94 14.44 -18.30 3.00
CA GLN A 94 14.15 -17.21 2.07
C GLN A 94 13.16 -16.19 2.65
N ARG A 95 12.38 -16.53 3.69
CA ARG A 95 11.45 -15.59 4.32
C ARG A 95 12.12 -14.69 5.34
N ASN A 96 13.07 -15.23 6.12
CA ASN A 96 13.74 -14.49 7.19
C ASN A 96 15.27 -14.69 7.17
N PRO A 97 16.00 -14.07 6.21
CA PRO A 97 17.43 -14.31 6.05
C PRO A 97 18.27 -13.88 7.26
N ARG A 98 17.86 -12.79 7.94
CA ARG A 98 18.57 -12.30 9.14
C ARG A 98 18.40 -13.22 10.34
N LEU A 99 17.21 -13.79 10.55
CA LEU A 99 16.97 -14.75 11.64
C LEU A 99 17.72 -16.06 11.40
N PHE A 100 17.75 -16.55 10.16
CA PHE A 100 18.55 -17.72 9.81
C PHE A 100 20.04 -17.48 10.04
N SER A 101 20.56 -16.34 9.58
CA SER A 101 21.97 -15.97 9.78
C SER A 101 22.31 -15.90 11.27
N ASN A 102 21.52 -15.17 12.07
CA ASN A 102 21.76 -15.00 13.51
C ASN A 102 21.67 -16.31 14.28
N LEU A 103 20.72 -17.18 13.93
CA LEU A 103 20.57 -18.50 14.54
C LEU A 103 21.78 -19.37 14.22
N LEU A 104 22.22 -19.38 12.95
CA LEU A 104 23.37 -20.16 12.50
C LEU A 104 24.69 -19.67 13.11
N THR A 105 24.93 -18.36 13.15
CA THR A 105 26.14 -17.80 13.75
C THR A 105 26.13 -17.91 15.27
N GLY A 106 24.97 -17.71 15.90
CA GLY A 106 24.81 -17.83 17.35
C GLY A 106 25.04 -19.25 17.85
N THR A 107 24.50 -20.26 17.15
CA THR A 107 24.73 -21.67 17.51
C THR A 107 26.18 -22.07 17.29
N ALA A 108 26.82 -21.62 16.21
CA ALA A 108 28.24 -21.87 15.97
C ALA A 108 29.14 -21.28 17.06
N LEU A 109 28.91 -20.03 17.47
CA LEU A 109 29.64 -19.39 18.57
C LEU A 109 29.40 -20.09 19.90
N LEU A 110 28.16 -20.46 20.22
CA LEU A 110 27.84 -21.18 21.45
C LEU A 110 28.51 -22.55 21.50
N ILE A 111 28.66 -23.25 20.37
CA ILE A 111 29.40 -24.50 20.31
C ILE A 111 30.90 -24.25 20.54
N PHE A 112 31.49 -23.28 19.83
CA PHE A 112 32.93 -22.97 19.92
C PHE A 112 33.37 -22.40 21.28
N PHE A 113 32.49 -21.67 21.97
CA PHE A 113 32.75 -21.04 23.28
C PHE A 113 32.04 -21.74 24.45
N SER A 114 31.42 -22.90 24.22
CA SER A 114 30.92 -23.72 25.33
C SER A 114 32.09 -24.34 26.09
N LYS A 115 32.08 -24.12 27.40
CA LYS A 115 33.05 -24.56 28.40
C LYS A 115 33.62 -25.99 28.26
N PRO A 116 32.89 -27.04 27.84
CA PRO A 116 33.48 -28.38 27.79
C PRO A 116 34.51 -28.61 26.66
N LEU A 117 34.60 -27.74 25.65
CA LEU A 117 35.57 -27.90 24.54
C LEU A 117 36.78 -26.96 24.63
N TYR A 118 36.60 -25.74 25.17
CA TYR A 118 37.70 -24.75 25.26
C TYR A 118 38.76 -25.17 26.30
N ASP A 119 38.31 -25.67 27.46
CA ASP A 119 39.21 -26.15 28.53
C ASP A 119 39.91 -27.46 28.17
N ALA A 120 39.35 -28.28 27.28
CA ALA A 120 39.94 -29.57 26.91
C ALA A 120 41.13 -29.46 25.94
N PHE A 121 41.28 -28.34 25.20
CA PHE A 121 42.28 -28.21 24.14
C PHE A 121 43.17 -26.96 24.21
N ILE A 122 42.81 -25.88 24.92
CA ILE A 122 43.54 -24.59 24.86
C ILE A 122 44.10 -24.15 26.22
N ALA A 123 43.60 -24.67 27.34
CA ALA A 123 44.12 -24.31 28.65
C ALA A 123 45.49 -24.96 28.91
N GLU A 124 46.57 -24.16 28.96
CA GLU A 124 47.82 -24.59 29.59
C GLU A 124 47.59 -24.75 31.11
N PRO A 125 48.03 -25.86 31.73
CA PRO A 125 47.88 -26.05 33.16
C PRO A 125 48.78 -25.08 33.94
N GLU A 126 48.17 -24.19 34.72
CA GLU A 126 48.85 -23.37 35.73
C GLU A 126 49.70 -24.26 36.66
N PRO A 127 51.00 -23.98 36.86
CA PRO A 127 51.87 -24.80 37.68
C PRO A 127 51.56 -24.58 39.16
N GLY A 128 50.68 -25.41 39.72
CA GLY A 128 50.41 -25.42 41.17
C GLY A 128 48.99 -25.76 41.61
N ALA A 129 48.07 -26.11 40.70
CA ALA A 129 46.71 -26.47 41.09
C ALA A 129 46.63 -27.89 41.70
N LEU A 130 46.09 -27.97 42.93
CA LEU A 130 45.78 -29.19 43.68
C LEU A 130 44.95 -30.20 42.84
N PRO A 131 45.10 -31.53 43.04
CA PRO A 131 44.34 -32.51 42.27
C PRO A 131 42.83 -32.37 42.49
N PRO A 132 41.99 -32.56 41.45
CA PRO A 132 40.55 -32.49 41.58
C PRO A 132 40.03 -33.53 42.59
N ARG A 133 39.14 -33.10 43.49
CA ARG A 133 38.42 -34.02 44.38
C ARG A 133 37.57 -34.97 43.55
N GLU A 134 37.82 -36.26 43.74
CA GLU A 134 37.08 -37.37 43.17
C GLU A 134 35.57 -37.20 43.48
N ILE A 135 34.76 -37.01 42.45
CA ILE A 135 33.29 -37.01 42.58
C ILE A 135 32.91 -38.47 42.86
N ARG A 136 32.56 -38.74 44.12
CA ARG A 136 32.04 -40.02 44.59
C ARG A 136 30.90 -40.46 43.68
N SER A 137 31.17 -41.49 42.88
CA SER A 137 30.22 -42.08 41.95
C SER A 137 28.97 -42.55 42.71
N VAL A 138 27.82 -41.96 42.39
CA VAL A 138 26.53 -42.49 42.79
C VAL A 138 26.34 -43.79 42.02
N ARG A 139 26.49 -44.92 42.73
CA ARG A 139 26.14 -46.25 42.21
C ARG A 139 24.62 -46.30 42.04
N ILE A 140 24.12 -46.08 40.83
CA ILE A 140 22.76 -46.48 40.46
C ILE A 140 22.85 -47.98 40.16
N GLY A 141 22.55 -48.80 41.17
CA GLY A 141 22.33 -50.24 40.99
C GLY A 141 21.00 -50.47 40.26
N PRO A 142 20.88 -51.50 39.41
CA PRO A 142 19.64 -51.78 38.71
C PRO A 142 18.73 -52.75 39.48
N LYS A 143 17.43 -52.54 39.24
CA LYS A 143 16.27 -53.43 39.38
C LYS A 143 15.48 -53.39 40.69
#